data_AF-A0A944W6U6-F1
#
_entry.id   AF-A0A944W6U6-F1
#
_cell.length_a   1.000
_cell.length_b   1.000
_cell.length_c   1.000
_cell.angle_alpha   90.00
_cell.angle_beta   90.00
_cell.angle_gamma   90.00
#
_symmetry.space_group_name_H-M   'P 1'
#
loop_
_entity.id
_entity.type
_entity.pdbx_description
1 polymer ?
#
loop_
_entity_poly.entity_id
_entity_poly.type
_entity_poly.pdbx_seq_one_letter_code
_entity_poly.pdbx_strand_id
1 'polypeptide(L)'
;MMHVNWLPGLADDLYYEFFAFRKRYPTLGTIGGHLIFLNLGEQIRTSETGDELGTFTSYMTALTMSYSALISPTQSLGLNAKVSYQHLVEMGAGSEKGKGTSTDFGFDVGYMHKEWIIPNMTLGLNLSNLGPKVDFIDPDQADPQPTNLSLGFNYALVNSEFNKLSLVYDVDKMLVSSYPDMDWDGDGYIGGYDEGGKLSPGNDYNSNGDFEIAHTDPIYKAIFTSWVDDWLLGGDMDYGSDGPGNGDMQIGGFDWTDSDGDGKIDLSDNEISKSAGEPGDDTWGDYNEYGIKEVGNSKERTISNELDRLVHNIGLEYWYGEYFAIRTGYYYDKLGKIGNPTFGIGLRFAGYGFDFGYTYGETGHPLTNTMRFSLNMEF
;
A
#
# COMPACT_ATOMS: atom_id res chain seq x y z
N MET A 1 4.03 16.48 -19.43
CA MET A 1 2.71 16.61 -18.80
C MET A 1 1.91 15.35 -19.09
N MET A 2 1.08 14.90 -18.16
CA MET A 2 0.18 13.76 -18.34
C MET A 2 -1.16 14.09 -17.68
N HIS A 3 -2.24 13.74 -18.36
CA HIS A 3 -3.62 13.83 -17.86
C HIS A 3 -4.26 12.44 -17.89
N VAL A 4 -5.05 12.15 -16.86
CA VAL A 4 -5.77 10.89 -16.69
C VAL A 4 -7.13 11.19 -16.08
N ASN A 5 -8.22 10.76 -16.73
CA ASN A 5 -9.51 10.66 -16.06
C ASN A 5 -9.40 9.53 -15.03
N TRP A 6 -9.51 9.87 -13.76
CA TRP A 6 -9.19 8.98 -12.66
C TRP A 6 -10.46 8.25 -12.22
N LEU A 7 -10.41 6.92 -12.17
CA LEU A 7 -11.56 6.08 -11.82
C LEU A 7 -12.84 6.41 -12.62
N PRO A 8 -12.81 6.39 -13.96
CA PRO A 8 -13.95 6.79 -14.78
C PRO A 8 -15.18 5.90 -14.61
N GLY A 9 -15.04 4.72 -14.00
CA GLY A 9 -16.16 3.85 -13.62
C GLY A 9 -16.84 4.25 -12.30
N LEU A 10 -16.23 5.12 -11.50
CA LEU A 10 -16.75 5.60 -10.22
C LEU A 10 -17.44 6.95 -10.36
N ALA A 11 -16.76 7.93 -10.96
CA ALA A 11 -17.27 9.28 -11.16
C ALA A 11 -16.58 9.95 -12.36
N ASP A 12 -17.21 10.96 -12.95
CA ASP A 12 -16.78 11.59 -14.20
C ASP A 12 -15.92 12.85 -14.01
N ASP A 13 -15.86 13.39 -12.80
CA ASP A 13 -15.15 14.61 -12.43
C ASP A 13 -13.82 14.37 -11.69
N LEU A 14 -13.42 13.11 -11.55
CA LEU A 14 -12.14 12.72 -10.96
C LEU A 14 -11.04 12.74 -12.03
N TYR A 15 -9.94 13.43 -11.75
CA TYR A 15 -8.82 13.49 -12.68
C TYR A 15 -7.48 13.65 -11.98
N TYR A 16 -6.44 13.17 -12.66
CA TYR A 16 -5.05 13.21 -12.22
C TYR A 16 -4.20 13.95 -13.25
N GLU A 17 -3.44 14.93 -12.77
CA GLU A 17 -2.50 15.72 -13.55
C GLU A 17 -1.08 15.52 -13.05
N PHE A 18 -0.15 15.39 -13.99
CA PHE A 18 1.27 15.28 -13.69
C PHE A 18 2.10 16.18 -14.60
N PHE A 19 2.88 17.05 -13.97
CA PHE A 19 3.87 17.89 -14.62
C PHE A 19 5.26 17.55 -14.12
N ALA A 20 6.23 17.38 -15.01
CA ALA A 20 7.59 17.08 -14.63
C ALA A 20 8.59 17.84 -15.48
N PHE A 21 9.71 18.18 -14.86
CA PHE A 21 10.83 18.85 -15.48
C PHE A 21 12.13 18.17 -15.04
N ARG A 22 13.08 18.02 -15.97
CA ARG A 22 14.44 17.59 -15.65
C ARG A 22 15.44 18.33 -16.51
N LYS A 23 16.62 18.56 -15.96
CA LYS A 23 17.76 19.14 -16.67
C LYS A 23 19.06 18.57 -16.15
N ARG A 24 19.88 18.05 -17.07
CA ARG A 24 21.22 17.53 -16.77
C ARG A 24 22.25 18.64 -16.88
N TYR A 25 23.09 18.75 -15.85
CA TYR A 25 24.27 19.59 -15.80
C TYR A 25 25.52 18.71 -15.79
N PRO A 26 26.48 18.91 -16.71
CA PRO A 26 27.66 18.04 -16.82
C PRO A 26 28.47 17.90 -15.53
N THR A 27 28.52 18.94 -14.69
CA THR A 27 29.33 18.99 -13.45
C THR A 27 28.55 18.73 -12.17
N LEU A 28 27.24 19.00 -12.16
CA LEU A 28 26.40 18.94 -10.96
C LEU A 28 25.51 17.69 -10.94
N GLY A 29 25.36 16.97 -12.06
CA GLY A 29 24.37 15.89 -12.17
C GLY A 29 23.05 16.39 -12.73
N THR A 30 21.95 15.71 -12.45
CA THR A 30 20.63 16.03 -12.97
C THR A 30 19.76 16.62 -11.87
N ILE A 31 19.19 17.79 -12.13
CA ILE A 31 18.18 18.40 -11.27
C ILE A 31 16.84 18.26 -11.98
N GLY A 32 15.80 17.98 -11.23
CA GLY A 32 14.45 17.94 -11.75
C GLY A 32 13.42 18.10 -10.65
N GLY A 33 12.20 17.75 -10.99
CA GLY A 33 11.10 17.74 -10.07
C GLY A 33 9.79 17.48 -10.79
N HIS A 34 8.75 17.29 -10.01
CA HIS A 34 7.41 17.10 -10.54
C HIS A 34 6.36 17.71 -9.61
N LEU A 35 5.19 17.99 -10.20
CA LEU A 35 3.97 18.38 -9.52
C LEU A 35 2.89 17.38 -9.89
N ILE A 36 2.24 16.83 -8.88
CA ILE A 36 1.05 16.00 -8.99
C ILE A 36 -0.13 16.81 -8.48
N PHE A 37 -1.25 16.74 -9.19
CA PHE A 37 -2.54 17.23 -8.71
C PHE A 37 -3.60 16.16 -8.97
N LEU A 38 -4.32 15.75 -7.92
CA LEU A 38 -5.40 14.78 -7.98
C LEU A 38 -6.68 15.49 -7.53
N ASN A 39 -7.66 15.59 -8.43
CA ASN A 39 -9.01 16.02 -8.11
C ASN A 39 -9.84 14.80 -7.72
N LEU A 40 -10.45 14.84 -6.55
CA LEU A 40 -11.31 13.77 -6.03
C LEU A 40 -12.81 14.03 -6.27
N GLY A 41 -13.11 15.10 -7.01
CA GLY A 41 -14.48 15.46 -7.38
C GLY A 41 -15.23 16.24 -6.31
N GLU A 42 -16.46 16.58 -6.64
CA GLU A 42 -17.40 17.27 -5.77
C GLU A 42 -18.17 16.27 -4.89
N GLN A 43 -18.25 16.57 -3.59
CA GLN A 43 -18.97 15.77 -2.61
C GLN A 43 -20.07 16.59 -1.94
N ILE A 44 -21.19 15.93 -1.66
CA ILE A 44 -22.30 16.52 -0.91
C ILE A 44 -22.00 16.40 0.58
N ARG A 45 -22.13 17.52 1.28
CA ARG A 45 -22.05 17.57 2.72
C ARG A 45 -23.42 17.33 3.33
N THR A 46 -23.51 16.42 4.29
CA THR A 46 -24.74 16.19 5.07
C THR A 46 -24.55 16.54 6.55
N SER A 47 -25.64 16.91 7.22
CA SER A 47 -25.68 17.01 8.69
C SER A 47 -25.74 15.61 9.33
N GLU A 48 -25.61 15.55 10.67
CA GLU A 48 -25.83 14.32 11.46
C GLU A 48 -27.24 13.75 11.30
N THR A 49 -28.21 14.59 10.90
CA THR A 49 -29.61 14.21 10.63
C THR A 49 -29.88 13.91 9.16
N GLY A 50 -28.85 13.99 8.29
CA GLY A 50 -28.94 13.71 6.86
C GLY A 50 -29.40 14.89 6.00
N ASP A 51 -29.48 16.10 6.53
CA ASP A 51 -29.84 17.30 5.75
C ASP A 51 -28.65 17.77 4.91
N GLU A 52 -28.88 18.10 3.63
CA GLU A 52 -27.83 18.61 2.75
C GLU A 52 -27.37 20.03 3.17
N LEU A 53 -26.07 20.20 3.40
CA LEU A 53 -25.43 21.44 3.87
C LEU A 53 -24.62 22.14 2.77
N GLY A 54 -24.67 21.65 1.54
CA GLY A 54 -23.93 22.17 0.38
C GLY A 54 -22.95 21.15 -0.19
N THR A 55 -22.07 21.61 -1.08
CA THR A 55 -21.02 20.79 -1.71
C THR A 55 -19.63 21.32 -1.38
N PHE A 56 -18.62 20.45 -1.44
CA PHE A 56 -17.22 20.82 -1.37
C PHE A 56 -16.41 19.96 -2.33
N THR A 57 -15.21 20.42 -2.68
CA THR A 57 -14.29 19.67 -3.55
C THR A 57 -13.08 19.22 -2.75
N SER A 58 -12.67 17.97 -2.95
CA SER A 58 -11.47 17.43 -2.35
C SER A 58 -10.36 17.29 -3.39
N TYR A 59 -9.14 17.60 -2.98
CA TYR A 59 -7.99 17.51 -3.87
C TYR A 59 -6.72 17.22 -3.09
N MET A 60 -5.74 16.65 -3.80
CA MET A 60 -4.41 16.38 -3.28
C MET A 60 -3.38 16.94 -4.24
N THR A 61 -2.32 17.52 -3.70
CA THR A 61 -1.20 18.08 -4.48
C THR A 61 0.10 17.59 -3.89
N ALA A 62 1.06 17.20 -4.72
CA ALA A 62 2.41 16.86 -4.27
C ALA A 62 3.45 17.53 -5.15
N LEU A 63 4.33 18.32 -4.52
CA LEU A 63 5.48 18.94 -5.16
C LEU A 63 6.75 18.18 -4.76
N THR A 64 7.50 17.73 -5.75
CA THR A 64 8.75 17.00 -5.55
C THR A 64 9.91 17.71 -6.24
N MET A 65 11.01 17.87 -5.52
CA MET A 65 12.31 18.24 -6.07
C MET A 65 13.22 17.02 -6.13
N SER A 66 13.94 16.87 -7.23
CA SER A 66 14.76 15.69 -7.51
C SER A 66 16.19 16.08 -7.84
N TYR A 67 17.13 15.30 -7.32
CA TYR A 67 18.55 15.37 -7.66
C TYR A 67 19.08 13.97 -7.95
N SER A 68 19.85 13.79 -9.02
CA SER A 68 20.53 12.52 -9.29
C SER A 68 21.93 12.71 -9.86
N ALA A 69 22.82 11.80 -9.52
CA ALA A 69 24.21 11.82 -9.95
C ALA A 69 24.70 10.42 -10.32
N LEU A 70 25.64 10.38 -11.27
CA LEU A 70 26.40 9.18 -11.58
C LEU A 70 27.45 8.97 -10.49
N ILE A 71 27.46 7.79 -9.88
CA ILE A 71 28.54 7.34 -8.99
C ILE A 71 29.67 6.74 -9.85
N SER A 72 29.28 6.04 -10.91
CA SER A 72 30.18 5.45 -11.90
C SER A 72 29.53 5.53 -13.29
N PRO A 73 30.21 5.11 -14.38
CA PRO A 73 29.59 5.04 -15.70
C PRO A 73 28.34 4.15 -15.77
N THR A 74 28.19 3.20 -14.84
CA THR A 74 27.10 2.22 -14.80
C THR A 74 26.17 2.39 -13.60
N GLN A 75 26.54 3.17 -12.59
CA GLN A 75 25.79 3.32 -11.35
C GLN A 75 25.35 4.76 -11.12
N SER A 76 24.12 4.94 -10.67
CA SER A 76 23.58 6.26 -10.31
C SER A 76 22.76 6.21 -9.03
N LEU A 77 22.77 7.32 -8.31
CA LEU A 77 21.94 7.56 -7.13
C LEU A 77 21.01 8.75 -7.42
N GLY A 78 19.77 8.67 -6.96
CA GLY A 78 18.78 9.74 -6.98
C GLY A 78 18.21 9.97 -5.59
N LEU A 79 17.90 11.23 -5.29
CA LEU A 79 17.22 11.65 -4.07
C LEU A 79 16.07 12.58 -4.44
N ASN A 80 14.95 12.41 -3.74
CA ASN A 80 13.82 13.31 -3.84
C ASN A 80 13.48 13.91 -2.47
N ALA A 81 13.01 15.15 -2.48
CA ALA A 81 12.31 15.77 -1.36
C ALA A 81 10.92 16.18 -1.83
N LYS A 82 9.90 15.81 -1.07
CA LYS A 82 8.48 15.96 -1.41
C LYS A 82 7.75 16.74 -0.33
N VAL A 83 6.83 17.59 -0.76
CA VAL A 83 5.80 18.21 0.08
C VAL A 83 4.45 17.86 -0.52
N SER A 84 3.58 17.21 0.24
CA SER A 84 2.20 16.96 -0.16
C SER A 84 1.23 17.79 0.67
N TYR A 85 0.18 18.24 0.02
CA TYR A 85 -0.96 18.92 0.63
C TYR A 85 -2.22 18.16 0.27
N GLN A 86 -3.01 17.82 1.27
CA GLN A 86 -4.25 17.07 1.12
C GLN A 86 -5.39 17.91 1.67
N HIS A 87 -6.45 18.08 0.88
CA HIS A 87 -7.68 18.73 1.28
C HIS A 87 -8.84 17.75 1.10
N LEU A 88 -9.25 17.12 2.19
CA LEU A 88 -10.35 16.17 2.20
C LEU A 88 -11.67 16.87 2.52
N VAL A 89 -11.73 17.68 3.57
CA VAL A 89 -12.97 18.38 3.95
C VAL A 89 -12.67 19.72 4.65
N GLU A 90 -13.55 20.71 4.43
CA GLU A 90 -13.37 22.05 4.97
C GLU A 90 -13.59 22.15 6.49
N MET A 91 -14.43 21.27 7.07
CA MET A 91 -14.71 21.19 8.51
C MET A 91 -14.98 19.73 8.91
N GLY A 92 -14.51 19.33 10.10
CA GLY A 92 -14.77 18.00 10.68
C GLY A 92 -16.26 17.67 10.84
N ALA A 93 -16.56 16.37 11.01
CA ALA A 93 -17.90 15.87 11.24
C ALA A 93 -18.22 15.82 12.74
N GLY A 94 -19.48 16.13 13.09
CA GLY A 94 -20.00 16.09 14.45
C GLY A 94 -19.23 16.93 15.48
N SER A 95 -18.63 16.26 16.48
CA SER A 95 -17.91 16.92 17.59
C SER A 95 -16.42 17.19 17.30
N GLU A 96 -15.89 16.76 16.16
CA GLU A 96 -14.48 16.93 15.82
C GLU A 96 -14.16 18.39 15.46
N LYS A 97 -13.18 18.97 16.15
CA LYS A 97 -12.71 20.34 15.90
C LYS A 97 -11.47 20.31 15.02
N GLY A 98 -11.64 20.55 13.72
CA GLY A 98 -10.52 20.64 12.80
C GLY A 98 -10.95 20.85 11.36
N LYS A 99 -9.96 21.04 10.48
CA LYS A 99 -10.13 20.93 9.03
C LYS A 99 -9.55 19.59 8.62
N GLY A 100 -10.20 18.87 7.71
CA GLY A 100 -9.65 17.63 7.16
C GLY A 100 -8.58 17.94 6.12
N THR A 101 -7.50 18.61 6.54
CA THR A 101 -6.40 19.02 5.68
C THR A 101 -5.07 18.62 6.28
N SER A 102 -4.15 18.15 5.45
CA SER A 102 -2.81 17.75 5.90
C SER A 102 -1.72 18.34 5.02
N THR A 103 -0.54 18.58 5.61
CA THR A 103 0.67 18.98 4.89
C THR A 103 1.83 18.11 5.34
N ASP A 104 2.29 17.25 4.44
CA ASP A 104 3.24 16.19 4.75
C ASP A 104 4.55 16.39 4.01
N PHE A 105 5.61 15.82 4.57
CA PHE A 105 6.94 15.82 3.99
C PHE A 105 7.40 14.39 3.78
N GLY A 106 8.06 14.13 2.66
CA GLY A 106 8.60 12.82 2.34
C GLY A 106 9.91 12.90 1.58
N PHE A 107 10.67 11.81 1.63
CA PHE A 107 11.91 11.65 0.90
C PHE A 107 11.89 10.33 0.12
N ASP A 108 12.56 10.32 -1.02
CA ASP A 108 12.79 9.09 -1.78
C ASP A 108 14.28 8.90 -2.03
N VAL A 109 14.72 7.65 -2.08
CA VAL A 109 16.09 7.26 -2.44
C VAL A 109 16.02 6.25 -3.58
N GLY A 110 16.64 6.58 -4.71
CA GLY A 110 16.72 5.72 -5.87
C GLY A 110 18.15 5.30 -6.17
N TYR A 111 18.35 4.06 -6.57
CA TYR A 111 19.61 3.53 -7.06
C TYR A 111 19.40 2.78 -8.37
N MET A 112 20.32 2.94 -9.33
CA MET A 112 20.28 2.21 -10.59
C MET A 112 21.67 1.68 -10.92
N HIS A 113 21.75 0.43 -11.34
CA HIS A 113 22.97 -0.23 -11.78
C HIS A 113 22.75 -0.89 -13.15
N LYS A 114 23.36 -0.31 -14.18
CA LYS A 114 23.43 -0.89 -15.52
C LYS A 114 24.51 -1.97 -15.58
N GLU A 115 24.29 -2.99 -16.40
CA GLU A 115 25.20 -4.13 -16.55
C GLU A 115 25.51 -4.80 -15.20
N TRP A 116 24.48 -5.00 -14.37
CA TRP A 116 24.66 -5.40 -12.96
C TRP A 116 25.39 -6.75 -12.79
N ILE A 117 24.87 -7.82 -13.41
CA ILE A 117 25.52 -9.16 -13.38
C ILE A 117 25.91 -9.59 -14.80
N ILE A 118 25.07 -9.27 -15.78
CA ILE A 118 25.27 -9.62 -17.19
C ILE A 118 25.12 -8.36 -18.06
N PRO A 119 25.75 -8.34 -19.25
CA PRO A 119 25.53 -7.27 -20.22
C PRO A 119 24.03 -7.11 -20.52
N ASN A 120 23.60 -5.86 -20.77
CA ASN A 120 22.21 -5.50 -21.06
C ASN A 120 21.18 -5.72 -19.94
N MET A 121 21.62 -6.08 -18.72
CA MET A 121 20.74 -6.14 -17.56
C MET A 121 20.90 -4.90 -16.68
N THR A 122 19.80 -4.26 -16.32
CA THR A 122 19.76 -3.12 -15.41
C THR A 122 18.96 -3.49 -14.17
N LEU A 123 19.54 -3.21 -13.01
CA LEU A 123 18.90 -3.25 -11.70
C LEU A 123 18.45 -1.83 -11.32
N GLY A 124 17.24 -1.70 -10.79
CA GLY A 124 16.73 -0.51 -10.15
C GLY A 124 16.26 -0.82 -8.72
N LEU A 125 16.51 0.11 -7.81
CA LEU A 125 15.98 0.09 -6.44
C LEU A 125 15.41 1.47 -6.15
N ASN A 126 14.24 1.53 -5.52
CA ASN A 126 13.62 2.77 -5.09
C ASN A 126 12.95 2.57 -3.74
N LEU A 127 13.34 3.38 -2.77
CA LEU A 127 12.67 3.47 -1.47
C LEU A 127 11.96 4.81 -1.42
N SER A 128 10.63 4.81 -1.48
CA SER A 128 9.81 6.02 -1.60
C SER A 128 8.94 6.27 -0.38
N ASN A 129 8.52 7.53 -0.22
CA ASN A 129 7.64 8.01 0.85
C ASN A 129 8.20 7.74 2.25
N LEU A 130 9.50 8.00 2.44
CA LEU A 130 10.11 8.02 3.76
C LEU A 130 9.75 9.33 4.46
N GLY A 131 9.02 9.26 5.56
CA GLY A 131 8.66 10.46 6.32
C GLY A 131 7.86 10.16 7.59
N PRO A 132 7.45 11.20 8.33
CA PRO A 132 6.60 11.07 9.52
C PRO A 132 5.21 10.54 9.17
N LYS A 133 4.43 10.16 10.18
CA LYS A 133 3.02 9.82 10.03
C LYS A 133 2.22 11.03 9.50
N VAL A 134 1.10 10.75 8.83
CA VAL A 134 0.15 11.71 8.26
C VAL A 134 -1.07 11.77 9.16
N ASP A 135 -1.42 12.96 9.63
CA ASP A 135 -2.66 13.23 10.34
C ASP A 135 -3.43 14.38 9.68
N PHE A 136 -4.75 14.42 9.90
CA PHE A 136 -5.63 15.47 9.38
C PHE A 136 -6.21 16.33 10.50
N ILE A 137 -6.73 15.69 11.55
CA ILE A 137 -7.43 16.36 12.65
C ILE A 137 -6.75 15.99 13.98
N ASP A 138 -6.56 14.70 14.22
CA ASP A 138 -6.00 14.18 15.46
C ASP A 138 -4.64 13.48 15.22
N PRO A 139 -3.54 13.99 15.80
CA PRO A 139 -2.24 13.34 15.74
C PRO A 139 -2.19 11.94 16.36
N ASP A 140 -3.10 11.63 17.29
CA ASP A 140 -3.17 10.30 17.90
C ASP A 140 -3.79 9.27 16.92
N GLN A 141 -4.49 9.75 15.88
CA GLN A 141 -5.02 8.95 14.77
C GLN A 141 -4.14 9.05 13.51
N ALA A 142 -2.85 9.39 13.66
CA ALA A 142 -1.95 9.54 12.53
C ALA A 142 -1.61 8.19 11.87
N ASP A 143 -1.75 8.12 10.56
CA ASP A 143 -1.41 6.95 9.76
C ASP A 143 0.06 6.98 9.30
N PRO A 144 0.76 5.85 9.25
CA PRO A 144 2.09 5.79 8.65
C PRO A 144 2.04 6.20 7.17
N GLN A 145 3.05 6.96 6.72
CA GLN A 145 3.20 7.18 5.29
C GLN A 145 3.35 5.85 4.55
N PRO A 146 2.86 5.74 3.30
CA PRO A 146 2.93 4.53 2.49
C PRO A 146 4.36 4.33 1.97
N THR A 147 5.30 4.07 2.87
CA THR A 147 6.69 3.78 2.56
C THR A 147 6.74 2.50 1.74
N ASN A 148 7.37 2.57 0.57
CA ASN A 148 7.40 1.47 -0.39
C ASN A 148 8.82 1.21 -0.87
N LEU A 149 9.18 -0.07 -0.98
CA LEU A 149 10.39 -0.53 -1.63
C LEU A 149 10.03 -1.16 -2.98
N SER A 150 10.55 -0.57 -4.05
CA SER A 150 10.47 -1.11 -5.40
C SER A 150 11.83 -1.68 -5.81
N LEU A 151 11.84 -2.91 -6.29
CA LEU A 151 12.99 -3.57 -6.92
C LEU A 151 12.64 -3.88 -8.37
N GLY A 152 13.44 -3.36 -9.29
CA GLY A 152 13.19 -3.46 -10.73
C GLY A 152 14.33 -4.08 -11.51
N PHE A 153 13.97 -4.85 -12.53
CA PHE A 153 14.88 -5.51 -13.45
C PHE A 153 14.48 -5.21 -14.89
N ASN A 154 15.44 -4.79 -15.70
CA ASN A 154 15.27 -4.65 -17.15
C ASN A 154 16.35 -5.46 -17.86
N TYR A 155 15.94 -6.33 -18.78
CA TYR A 155 16.84 -7.06 -19.64
C TYR A 155 16.54 -6.77 -21.12
N ALA A 156 17.49 -6.15 -21.83
CA ALA A 156 17.34 -5.92 -23.27
C ALA A 156 17.64 -7.21 -24.05
N LEU A 157 16.58 -7.91 -24.44
CA LEU A 157 16.58 -9.12 -25.27
C LEU A 157 17.15 -8.85 -26.67
N VAL A 158 16.80 -7.70 -27.24
CA VAL A 158 17.33 -7.23 -28.52
C VAL A 158 17.81 -5.81 -28.32
N ASN A 159 19.04 -5.52 -28.75
CA ASN A 159 19.62 -4.19 -28.71
C ASN A 159 20.38 -3.93 -30.00
N SER A 160 19.66 -3.49 -31.02
CA SER A 160 20.20 -3.12 -32.34
C SER A 160 19.92 -1.65 -32.66
N GLU A 161 20.49 -1.16 -33.75
CA GLU A 161 20.29 0.23 -34.20
C GLU A 161 18.81 0.57 -34.42
N PHE A 162 18.03 -0.35 -35.00
CA PHE A 162 16.63 -0.10 -35.37
C PHE A 162 15.61 -0.83 -34.52
N ASN A 163 16.00 -1.87 -33.77
CA ASN A 163 15.08 -2.67 -32.99
C ASN A 163 15.63 -2.86 -31.59
N LYS A 164 14.85 -2.44 -30.58
CA LYS A 164 15.15 -2.69 -29.18
C LYS A 164 13.96 -3.40 -28.55
N LEU A 165 14.21 -4.52 -27.89
CA LEU A 165 13.21 -5.28 -27.16
C LEU A 165 13.71 -5.52 -25.75
N SER A 166 12.93 -5.10 -24.76
CA SER A 166 13.24 -5.24 -23.34
C SER A 166 12.15 -6.04 -22.63
N LEU A 167 12.58 -6.94 -21.76
CA LEU A 167 11.75 -7.52 -20.70
C LEU A 167 11.98 -6.71 -19.43
N VAL A 168 10.90 -6.30 -18.78
CA VAL A 168 10.91 -5.53 -17.53
C VAL A 168 10.12 -6.30 -16.49
N TYR A 169 10.64 -6.36 -15.27
CA TYR A 169 9.97 -6.93 -14.12
C TYR A 169 10.24 -6.07 -12.89
N ASP A 170 9.19 -5.62 -12.22
CA ASP A 170 9.28 -4.88 -10.97
C ASP A 170 8.48 -5.60 -9.88
N VAL A 171 8.98 -5.53 -8.65
CA VAL A 171 8.30 -6.01 -7.46
C VAL A 171 8.26 -4.90 -6.41
N ASP A 172 7.10 -4.65 -5.85
CA ASP A 172 6.86 -3.62 -4.84
C ASP A 172 6.47 -4.27 -3.51
N LYS A 173 7.04 -3.75 -2.42
CA LYS A 173 6.72 -4.13 -1.04
C LYS A 173 6.44 -2.88 -0.22
N MET A 174 5.25 -2.81 0.36
CA MET A 174 4.91 -1.80 1.36
C MET A 174 5.66 -2.11 2.66
N LEU A 175 6.44 -1.15 3.14
CA LEU A 175 7.24 -1.25 4.36
C LEU A 175 6.50 -0.63 5.56
N VAL A 176 5.22 -0.98 5.68
CA VAL A 176 4.35 -0.60 6.78
C VAL A 176 3.93 -1.90 7.49
N SER A 177 4.16 -1.96 8.80
CA SER A 177 3.67 -3.04 9.64
C SER A 177 2.55 -2.52 10.50
N SER A 178 1.38 -3.13 10.33
CA SER A 178 0.19 -2.90 11.12
C SER A 178 -0.23 -4.21 11.77
N TYR A 179 -0.44 -4.16 13.07
CA TYR A 179 -0.90 -5.31 13.86
C TYR A 179 -2.35 -5.04 14.25
N PRO A 180 -3.26 -6.02 14.08
CA PRO A 180 -4.55 -6.00 14.75
C PRO A 180 -4.38 -6.26 16.25
N ASP A 181 -5.49 -6.38 16.98
CA ASP A 181 -5.47 -6.86 18.36
C ASP A 181 -4.89 -8.28 18.41
N MET A 182 -3.83 -8.45 19.20
CA MET A 182 -3.01 -9.66 19.23
C MET A 182 -2.56 -9.99 20.65
N ASP A 183 -2.80 -11.23 21.07
CA ASP A 183 -2.30 -11.78 22.33
C ASP A 183 -0.84 -12.20 22.13
N TRP A 184 0.10 -11.38 22.62
CA TRP A 184 1.53 -11.60 22.42
C TRP A 184 2.15 -12.49 23.50
N ASP A 185 1.57 -12.52 24.70
CA ASP A 185 2.11 -13.29 25.83
C ASP A 185 1.43 -14.66 26.06
N GLY A 186 0.34 -14.92 25.34
CA GLY A 186 -0.39 -16.18 25.33
C GLY A 186 -1.27 -16.39 26.56
N ASP A 187 -1.68 -15.31 27.23
CA ASP A 187 -2.58 -15.38 28.39
C ASP A 187 -4.07 -15.48 28.00
N GLY A 188 -4.37 -15.33 26.70
CA GLY A 188 -5.69 -15.44 26.10
C GLY A 188 -6.57 -14.21 26.26
N TYR A 189 -6.02 -13.10 26.75
CA TYR A 189 -6.67 -11.81 26.81
C TYR A 189 -5.88 -10.77 26.00
N ILE A 190 -6.59 -9.73 25.55
CA ILE A 190 -5.96 -8.57 24.93
C ILE A 190 -5.88 -7.45 25.97
N GLY A 191 -4.66 -7.07 26.34
CA GLY A 191 -4.39 -5.93 27.21
C GLY A 191 -4.68 -6.20 28.69
N GLY A 192 -5.18 -5.19 29.40
CA GLY A 192 -5.48 -5.25 30.84
C GLY A 192 -4.32 -4.88 31.76
N TYR A 193 -3.16 -4.50 31.22
CA TYR A 193 -1.99 -4.03 31.96
C TYR A 193 -1.53 -2.65 31.49
N ASP A 194 -0.74 -1.99 32.33
CA ASP A 194 0.00 -0.78 31.95
C ASP A 194 1.35 -1.10 31.29
N GLU A 195 1.99 -0.07 30.71
CA GLU A 195 3.34 -0.17 30.10
C GLU A 195 4.40 -0.75 31.07
N GLY A 196 4.13 -0.70 32.39
CA GLY A 196 4.99 -1.26 33.43
C GLY A 196 4.67 -2.72 33.79
N GLY A 197 3.77 -3.39 33.07
CA GLY A 197 3.35 -4.78 33.30
C GLY A 197 2.47 -4.95 34.55
N LYS A 198 1.81 -3.89 35.02
CA LYS A 198 0.90 -3.97 36.19
C LYS A 198 -0.54 -3.99 35.73
N LEU A 199 -1.33 -4.84 36.36
CA LEU A 199 -2.77 -4.94 36.09
C LEU A 199 -3.44 -3.56 36.23
N SER A 200 -3.99 -3.10 35.12
CA SER A 200 -4.68 -1.83 34.95
C SER A 200 -5.85 -2.08 33.99
N PRO A 201 -7.02 -2.50 34.50
CA PRO A 201 -8.14 -2.88 33.65
C PRO A 201 -8.52 -1.80 32.64
N GLY A 202 -8.68 -2.18 31.37
CA GLY A 202 -9.02 -1.28 30.27
C GLY A 202 -7.84 -0.50 29.70
N ASN A 203 -6.61 -0.98 29.94
CA ASN A 203 -5.39 -0.47 29.32
C ASN A 203 -4.88 -1.49 28.29
N ASP A 204 -3.97 -1.04 27.43
CA ASP A 204 -3.74 -1.68 26.13
C ASP A 204 -2.51 -2.62 26.09
N TYR A 205 -1.87 -2.82 27.24
CA TYR A 205 -0.62 -3.57 27.36
C TYR A 205 -0.84 -4.91 28.06
N ASN A 206 0.09 -5.83 27.84
CA ASN A 206 0.14 -7.10 28.55
C ASN A 206 1.08 -7.10 29.75
N SER A 207 1.19 -8.25 30.39
CA SER A 207 2.00 -8.44 31.59
C SER A 207 3.50 -8.17 31.38
N ASN A 208 3.98 -8.27 30.14
CA ASN A 208 5.36 -7.98 29.74
C ASN A 208 5.59 -6.50 29.35
N GLY A 209 4.52 -5.71 29.26
CA GLY A 209 4.55 -4.31 28.80
C GLY A 209 4.56 -4.17 27.28
N ASP A 210 4.22 -5.24 26.54
CA ASP A 210 4.01 -5.18 25.10
C ASP A 210 2.58 -4.70 24.80
N PHE A 211 2.41 -3.96 23.70
CA PHE A 211 1.12 -3.39 23.30
C PHE A 211 0.33 -4.43 22.51
N GLU A 212 -0.90 -4.69 22.94
CA GLU A 212 -1.74 -5.78 22.40
C GLU A 212 -2.92 -5.32 21.56
N ILE A 213 -3.23 -4.01 21.57
CA ILE A 213 -4.25 -3.47 20.67
C ILE A 213 -3.66 -3.08 19.32
N ALA A 214 -4.55 -2.81 18.37
CA ALA A 214 -4.21 -2.43 17.02
C ALA A 214 -3.23 -1.25 16.97
N HIS A 215 -2.09 -1.45 16.31
CA HIS A 215 -1.05 -0.44 16.22
C HIS A 215 -0.18 -0.59 14.98
N THR A 216 0.65 0.42 14.72
CA THR A 216 1.62 0.42 13.63
C THR A 216 3.02 0.62 14.16
N ASP A 217 3.98 -0.14 13.62
CA ASP A 217 5.37 0.06 13.96
C ASP A 217 5.90 1.39 13.40
N PRO A 218 6.81 2.07 14.12
CA PRO A 218 7.50 3.22 13.56
C PRO A 218 8.39 2.79 12.38
N ILE A 219 8.57 3.68 11.42
CA ILE A 219 9.23 3.39 10.13
C ILE A 219 10.58 2.67 10.24
N TYR A 220 11.42 3.03 11.21
CA TYR A 220 12.75 2.42 11.39
C TYR A 220 12.68 0.95 11.82
N LYS A 221 11.57 0.54 12.45
CA LYS A 221 11.25 -0.85 12.81
C LYS A 221 10.49 -1.52 11.67
N ALA A 222 9.49 -0.84 11.08
CA ALA A 222 8.66 -1.32 9.97
C ALA A 222 9.45 -1.76 8.73
N ILE A 223 10.60 -1.14 8.43
CA ILE A 223 11.50 -1.59 7.34
C ILE A 223 11.93 -3.05 7.51
N PHE A 224 12.02 -3.54 8.75
CA PHE A 224 12.35 -4.92 9.06
C PHE A 224 11.12 -5.74 9.39
N THR A 225 10.24 -5.21 10.24
CA THR A 225 9.07 -5.96 10.71
C THR A 225 8.08 -6.28 9.61
N SER A 226 7.98 -5.45 8.56
CA SER A 226 7.09 -5.72 7.42
C SER A 226 7.45 -6.96 6.61
N TRP A 227 8.61 -7.57 6.87
CA TRP A 227 9.04 -8.82 6.25
C TRP A 227 8.85 -10.05 7.15
N VAL A 228 8.52 -9.85 8.43
CA VAL A 228 8.56 -10.89 9.47
C VAL A 228 7.34 -10.88 10.39
N ASP A 229 6.56 -9.80 10.41
CA ASP A 229 5.44 -9.56 11.31
C ASP A 229 4.37 -10.65 11.25
N ASP A 230 4.00 -11.10 10.05
CA ASP A 230 2.93 -12.07 9.94
C ASP A 230 3.37 -13.50 10.29
N TRP A 231 4.56 -13.93 9.88
CA TRP A 231 4.92 -15.36 9.88
C TRP A 231 6.00 -15.75 10.90
N LEU A 232 6.73 -14.76 11.41
CA LEU A 232 7.83 -14.98 12.35
C LEU A 232 7.57 -14.30 13.70
N LEU A 233 6.98 -13.10 13.69
CA LEU A 233 6.47 -12.49 14.91
C LEU A 233 5.11 -13.15 15.21
N GLY A 234 5.01 -13.73 16.40
CA GLY A 234 3.93 -14.63 16.81
C GLY A 234 2.66 -13.89 17.21
N GLY A 235 2.00 -14.36 18.26
CA GLY A 235 0.81 -13.75 18.84
C GLY A 235 -0.48 -14.13 18.13
N ASP A 236 -1.47 -14.55 18.91
CA ASP A 236 -2.76 -14.99 18.38
C ASP A 236 -3.65 -13.78 18.13
N MET A 237 -4.16 -13.65 16.91
CA MET A 237 -5.01 -12.52 16.53
C MET A 237 -6.43 -12.72 17.04
N ASP A 238 -6.99 -11.67 17.62
CA ASP A 238 -8.41 -11.60 17.99
C ASP A 238 -9.26 -11.30 16.74
N TYR A 239 -10.31 -12.08 16.48
CA TYR A 239 -11.16 -11.96 15.30
C TYR A 239 -12.59 -11.55 15.66
N GLY A 240 -13.09 -10.52 14.97
CA GLY A 240 -14.52 -10.21 14.95
C GLY A 240 -15.25 -10.89 13.79
N SER A 241 -16.54 -10.59 13.65
CA SER A 241 -17.38 -11.06 12.52
C SER A 241 -16.86 -10.63 11.15
N ASP A 242 -16.13 -9.52 11.09
CA ASP A 242 -15.72 -8.86 9.85
C ASP A 242 -14.20 -8.89 9.59
N GLY A 243 -13.42 -9.53 10.46
CA GLY A 243 -11.95 -9.65 10.31
C GLY A 243 -11.17 -9.51 11.62
N PRO A 244 -9.83 -9.50 11.55
CA PRO A 244 -8.97 -9.42 12.73
C PRO A 244 -9.04 -8.01 13.38
N GLY A 245 -8.86 -7.94 14.70
CA GLY A 245 -8.77 -6.70 15.49
C GLY A 245 -10.11 -6.05 15.88
N ASN A 246 -11.22 -6.80 15.80
CA ASN A 246 -12.56 -6.33 16.22
C ASN A 246 -13.29 -7.43 17.02
N GLY A 247 -12.54 -8.29 17.70
CA GLY A 247 -13.12 -9.35 18.50
C GLY A 247 -13.55 -8.85 19.87
N ASP A 248 -13.67 -9.76 20.82
CA ASP A 248 -14.15 -9.49 22.17
C ASP A 248 -13.02 -9.31 23.18
N MET A 249 -11.78 -9.09 22.72
CA MET A 249 -10.56 -8.98 23.51
C MET A 249 -10.21 -10.27 24.27
N GLN A 250 -10.74 -11.40 23.82
CA GLN A 250 -10.50 -12.72 24.39
C GLN A 250 -10.23 -13.72 23.25
N ILE A 251 -9.10 -14.43 23.33
CA ILE A 251 -8.72 -15.41 22.31
C ILE A 251 -9.47 -16.73 22.55
N GLY A 252 -10.41 -17.06 21.67
CA GLY A 252 -11.15 -18.32 21.67
C GLY A 252 -12.40 -18.30 22.57
N GLY A 253 -12.65 -19.40 23.28
CA GLY A 253 -13.78 -19.52 24.21
C GLY A 253 -15.00 -20.25 23.65
N PHE A 254 -14.91 -20.78 22.44
CA PHE A 254 -15.93 -21.63 21.83
C PHE A 254 -15.36 -22.92 21.27
N ASP A 255 -16.08 -24.01 21.52
CA ASP A 255 -15.81 -25.33 21.00
C ASP A 255 -16.60 -25.56 19.71
N TRP A 256 -15.96 -26.16 18.71
CA TRP A 256 -16.63 -26.64 17.50
C TRP A 256 -16.92 -28.14 17.59
N THR A 257 -18.15 -28.52 17.27
CA THR A 257 -18.57 -29.91 17.10
C THR A 257 -19.25 -30.10 15.74
N ASP A 258 -18.55 -30.81 14.86
CA ASP A 258 -19.05 -31.26 13.55
C ASP A 258 -20.24 -32.21 13.73
N SER A 259 -21.45 -31.67 13.57
CA SER A 259 -22.71 -32.35 13.87
C SER A 259 -23.25 -33.12 12.68
N ASP A 260 -22.91 -32.71 11.45
CA ASP A 260 -23.37 -33.32 10.22
C ASP A 260 -22.29 -34.17 9.49
N GLY A 261 -21.03 -34.07 9.95
CA GLY A 261 -19.89 -34.85 9.49
C GLY A 261 -19.26 -34.32 8.20
N ASP A 262 -19.53 -33.07 7.83
CA ASP A 262 -19.05 -32.47 6.58
C ASP A 262 -17.66 -31.80 6.72
N GLY A 263 -17.17 -31.68 7.95
CA GLY A 263 -15.87 -31.11 8.30
C GLY A 263 -15.76 -29.59 8.09
N LYS A 264 -16.88 -28.88 8.00
CA LYS A 264 -16.95 -27.41 7.99
C LYS A 264 -17.65 -26.91 9.24
N ILE A 265 -17.44 -25.63 9.53
CA ILE A 265 -18.12 -24.95 10.63
C ILE A 265 -19.36 -24.30 10.05
N ASP A 266 -20.53 -24.79 10.47
CA ASP A 266 -21.81 -24.20 10.07
C ASP A 266 -22.53 -23.55 11.27
N LEU A 267 -22.53 -22.22 11.28
CA LEU A 267 -23.24 -21.44 12.31
C LEU A 267 -24.75 -21.67 12.31
N SER A 268 -25.33 -22.10 11.18
CA SER A 268 -26.75 -22.45 11.08
C SER A 268 -27.15 -23.70 11.86
N ASP A 269 -26.19 -24.58 12.10
CA ASP A 269 -26.43 -25.90 12.67
C ASP A 269 -26.05 -25.97 14.17
N ASN A 270 -25.79 -24.80 14.78
CA ASN A 270 -25.39 -24.62 16.17
C ASN A 270 -24.16 -25.47 16.55
N GLU A 271 -23.20 -25.58 15.64
CA GLU A 271 -21.98 -26.37 15.84
C GLU A 271 -20.93 -25.67 16.71
N ILE A 272 -21.11 -24.38 16.96
CA ILE A 272 -20.27 -23.55 17.82
C ILE A 272 -20.97 -23.38 19.17
N SER A 273 -20.29 -23.76 20.25
CA SER A 273 -20.84 -23.69 21.60
C SER A 273 -19.85 -23.08 22.57
N LYS A 274 -20.34 -22.29 23.53
CA LYS A 274 -19.49 -21.61 24.50
C LYS A 274 -18.81 -22.62 25.43
N SER A 275 -17.50 -22.49 25.57
CA SER A 275 -16.66 -23.32 26.43
C SER A 275 -16.96 -23.05 27.91
N ALA A 276 -16.69 -24.04 28.76
CA ALA A 276 -17.01 -23.95 30.19
C ALA A 276 -15.84 -23.44 31.06
N GLY A 277 -14.62 -23.32 30.51
CA GLY A 277 -13.40 -22.91 31.22
C GLY A 277 -13.08 -21.42 31.11
N GLU A 278 -11.86 -21.06 31.48
CA GLU A 278 -11.22 -19.76 31.22
C GLU A 278 -10.03 -19.94 30.24
N PRO A 279 -9.53 -18.85 29.60
CA PRO A 279 -8.36 -18.96 28.73
C PRO A 279 -7.19 -19.70 29.38
N GLY A 280 -6.60 -20.63 28.62
CA GLY A 280 -5.50 -21.50 29.08
C GLY A 280 -5.94 -22.80 29.78
N ASP A 281 -7.23 -23.00 30.06
CA ASP A 281 -7.74 -24.29 30.54
C ASP A 281 -7.77 -25.34 29.41
N ASP A 282 -7.61 -26.62 29.75
CA ASP A 282 -7.75 -27.75 28.81
C ASP A 282 -9.15 -27.83 28.16
N THR A 283 -10.15 -27.18 28.76
CA THR A 283 -11.54 -27.10 28.29
C THR A 283 -11.86 -25.77 27.59
N TRP A 284 -10.85 -24.95 27.32
CA TRP A 284 -11.01 -23.70 26.59
C TRP A 284 -11.00 -24.00 25.09
N GLY A 285 -12.07 -23.62 24.41
CA GLY A 285 -12.23 -23.85 22.98
C GLY A 285 -11.37 -22.91 22.14
N ASP A 286 -10.89 -23.42 21.01
CA ASP A 286 -9.96 -22.71 20.13
C ASP A 286 -10.62 -21.60 19.28
N TYR A 287 -11.95 -21.55 19.23
CA TYR A 287 -12.71 -20.72 18.30
C TYR A 287 -13.45 -19.58 19.03
N ASN A 288 -13.83 -18.53 18.30
CA ASN A 288 -14.75 -17.50 18.78
C ASN A 288 -16.22 -17.84 18.46
N GLU A 289 -17.13 -16.92 18.82
CA GLU A 289 -18.57 -17.08 18.58
C GLU A 289 -18.97 -17.18 17.10
N TYR A 290 -18.10 -16.73 16.20
CA TYR A 290 -18.27 -16.78 14.75
C TYR A 290 -17.66 -18.04 14.11
N GLY A 291 -17.09 -18.94 14.92
CA GLY A 291 -16.43 -20.15 14.43
C GLY A 291 -15.09 -19.88 13.74
N ILE A 292 -14.48 -18.73 13.99
CA ILE A 292 -13.13 -18.41 13.52
C ILE A 292 -12.15 -18.89 14.58
N LYS A 293 -11.08 -19.56 14.15
CA LYS A 293 -10.06 -20.07 15.06
C LYS A 293 -9.13 -18.94 15.50
N GLU A 294 -8.95 -18.80 16.80
CA GLU A 294 -8.12 -17.77 17.41
C GLU A 294 -6.93 -18.38 18.15
N VAL A 295 -7.18 -19.41 18.97
CA VAL A 295 -6.11 -20.07 19.73
C VAL A 295 -5.12 -20.75 18.80
N GLY A 296 -3.87 -20.32 18.86
CA GLY A 296 -2.77 -20.81 18.04
C GLY A 296 -2.83 -20.40 16.57
N ASN A 297 -3.68 -19.45 16.17
CA ASN A 297 -3.80 -19.00 14.78
C ASN A 297 -2.52 -18.36 14.24
N SER A 298 -1.63 -17.92 15.13
CA SER A 298 -0.27 -17.46 14.80
C SER A 298 0.53 -18.47 13.98
N LYS A 299 0.30 -19.78 14.20
CA LYS A 299 1.00 -20.88 13.53
C LYS A 299 0.52 -21.13 12.10
N GLU A 300 -0.63 -20.58 11.73
CA GLU A 300 -1.20 -20.71 10.38
C GLU A 300 -0.59 -19.71 9.39
N ARG A 301 0.06 -18.67 9.92
CA ARG A 301 0.74 -17.66 9.11
C ARG A 301 2.12 -18.14 8.67
N THR A 302 2.44 -17.93 7.39
CA THR A 302 3.66 -18.43 6.75
C THR A 302 4.30 -17.35 5.87
N ILE A 303 5.57 -17.55 5.50
CA ILE A 303 6.26 -16.64 4.56
C ILE A 303 5.54 -16.53 3.20
N SER A 304 4.70 -17.52 2.84
CA SER A 304 3.88 -17.43 1.63
C SER A 304 2.85 -16.31 1.72
N ASN A 305 2.29 -16.03 2.90
CA ASN A 305 1.38 -14.90 3.10
C ASN A 305 2.10 -13.57 2.83
N GLU A 306 3.35 -13.47 3.26
CA GLU A 306 4.18 -12.29 3.07
C GLU A 306 4.56 -12.09 1.59
N LEU A 307 4.94 -13.17 0.88
CA LEU A 307 5.18 -13.12 -0.57
C LEU A 307 3.91 -12.79 -1.37
N ASP A 308 2.74 -13.20 -0.87
CA ASP A 308 1.45 -12.87 -1.47
C ASP A 308 1.09 -11.38 -1.33
N ARG A 309 1.72 -10.64 -0.40
CA ARG A 309 1.56 -9.19 -0.24
C ARG A 309 2.38 -8.39 -1.25
N LEU A 310 3.31 -9.02 -1.96
CA LEU A 310 4.12 -8.36 -2.97
C LEU A 310 3.29 -8.04 -4.20
N VAL A 311 3.47 -6.83 -4.72
CA VAL A 311 2.86 -6.44 -5.99
C VAL A 311 3.87 -6.70 -7.10
N HIS A 312 3.42 -7.41 -8.13
CA HIS A 312 4.26 -7.86 -9.23
C HIS A 312 3.86 -7.16 -10.53
N ASN A 313 4.86 -6.66 -11.25
CA ASN A 313 4.72 -6.01 -12.54
C ASN A 313 5.62 -6.69 -13.54
N ILE A 314 5.07 -7.15 -14.67
CA ILE A 314 5.87 -7.68 -15.78
C ILE A 314 5.50 -6.97 -17.08
N GLY A 315 6.49 -6.66 -17.90
CA GLY A 315 6.29 -5.89 -19.12
C GLY A 315 7.27 -6.23 -20.23
N LEU A 316 6.82 -6.03 -21.46
CA LEU A 316 7.63 -6.02 -22.67
C LEU A 316 7.57 -4.63 -23.28
N GLU A 317 8.74 -4.07 -23.59
CA GLU A 317 8.87 -2.82 -24.33
C GLU A 317 9.60 -3.08 -25.63
N TYR A 318 8.98 -2.68 -26.75
CA TYR A 318 9.58 -2.73 -28.07
C TYR A 318 9.70 -1.32 -28.66
N TRP A 319 10.89 -0.96 -29.11
CA TRP A 319 11.14 0.26 -29.87
C TRP A 319 11.56 -0.07 -31.30
N TYR A 320 10.96 0.64 -32.25
CA TYR A 320 11.43 0.74 -33.63
C TYR A 320 12.14 2.09 -33.82
N GLY A 321 13.47 2.01 -33.96
CA GLY A 321 14.39 3.14 -33.91
C GLY A 321 14.24 3.88 -32.59
N GLU A 322 14.11 5.21 -32.67
CA GLU A 322 13.84 6.09 -31.53
C GLU A 322 12.44 6.72 -31.62
N TYR A 323 11.65 6.32 -32.63
CA TYR A 323 10.42 7.00 -33.01
C TYR A 323 9.16 6.34 -32.48
N PHE A 324 9.11 5.01 -32.48
CA PHE A 324 7.87 4.30 -32.18
C PHE A 324 8.11 3.25 -31.10
N ALA A 325 7.22 3.24 -30.10
CA ALA A 325 7.24 2.29 -29.00
C ALA A 325 5.91 1.54 -28.91
N ILE A 326 5.98 0.24 -28.64
CA ILE A 326 4.86 -0.57 -28.18
C ILE A 326 5.22 -1.15 -26.82
N ARG A 327 4.26 -1.11 -25.90
CA ARG A 327 4.38 -1.62 -24.55
C ARG A 327 3.21 -2.53 -24.25
N THR A 328 3.52 -3.66 -23.63
CA THR A 328 2.51 -4.57 -23.07
C THR A 328 2.96 -4.97 -21.68
N GLY A 329 2.06 -5.06 -20.73
CA GLY A 329 2.41 -5.51 -19.39
C GLY A 329 1.25 -6.15 -18.66
N TYR A 330 1.53 -6.61 -17.46
CA TYR A 330 0.58 -7.21 -16.54
C TYR A 330 0.90 -6.75 -15.13
N TYR A 331 -0.09 -6.12 -14.48
CA TYR A 331 -0.05 -5.69 -13.09
C TYR A 331 -0.80 -6.73 -12.25
N TYR A 332 -0.15 -7.27 -11.22
CA TYR A 332 -0.70 -8.30 -10.37
C TYR A 332 -0.50 -7.95 -8.90
N ASP A 333 -1.61 -7.76 -8.20
CA ASP A 333 -1.70 -7.57 -6.76
C ASP A 333 -2.75 -8.54 -6.22
N LYS A 334 -2.30 -9.55 -5.47
CA LYS A 334 -3.17 -10.61 -4.95
C LYS A 334 -4.08 -10.08 -3.83
N LEU A 335 -3.57 -9.23 -2.95
CA LEU A 335 -4.33 -8.67 -1.83
C LEU A 335 -5.34 -7.63 -2.30
N GLY A 336 -4.91 -6.74 -3.21
CA GLY A 336 -5.80 -5.78 -3.85
C GLY A 336 -6.81 -6.41 -4.81
N LYS A 337 -6.71 -7.72 -5.09
CA LYS A 337 -7.51 -8.45 -6.09
C LYS A 337 -7.45 -7.79 -7.48
N ILE A 338 -6.27 -7.32 -7.87
CA ILE A 338 -6.03 -6.60 -9.13
C ILE A 338 -5.16 -7.47 -10.03
N GLY A 339 -5.62 -7.70 -11.27
CA GLY A 339 -4.91 -8.54 -12.25
C GLY A 339 -5.12 -8.02 -13.66
N ASN A 340 -4.50 -6.88 -13.98
CA ASN A 340 -4.87 -6.08 -15.14
C ASN A 340 -3.78 -6.07 -16.22
N PRO A 341 -4.07 -6.49 -17.46
CA PRO A 341 -3.17 -6.26 -18.58
C PRO A 341 -3.14 -4.79 -18.96
N THR A 342 -1.96 -4.32 -19.35
CA THR A 342 -1.70 -2.94 -19.76
C THR A 342 -1.12 -2.90 -21.16
N PHE A 343 -1.52 -1.87 -21.90
CA PHE A 343 -1.07 -1.62 -23.26
C PHE A 343 -0.63 -0.17 -23.39
N GLY A 344 0.41 0.07 -24.17
CA GLY A 344 0.86 1.42 -24.44
C GLY A 344 1.49 1.56 -25.83
N ILE A 345 1.32 2.74 -26.40
CA ILE A 345 2.00 3.14 -27.64
C ILE A 345 2.66 4.48 -27.42
N GLY A 346 3.85 4.65 -28.00
CA GLY A 346 4.61 5.89 -27.95
C GLY A 346 5.03 6.32 -29.34
N LEU A 347 4.94 7.62 -29.59
CA LEU A 347 5.48 8.26 -30.78
C LEU A 347 6.44 9.37 -30.36
N ARG A 348 7.58 9.48 -31.03
CA ARG A 348 8.55 10.57 -30.89
C ARG A 348 8.74 11.22 -32.25
N PHE A 349 8.63 12.54 -32.30
CA PHE A 349 8.80 13.31 -33.52
C PHE A 349 9.23 14.75 -33.20
N ALA A 350 10.33 15.21 -33.83
CA ALA A 350 10.80 16.59 -33.78
C ALA A 350 10.94 17.18 -32.35
N GLY A 351 11.48 16.40 -31.40
CA GLY A 351 11.65 16.83 -30.01
C GLY A 351 10.38 16.74 -29.15
N TYR A 352 9.26 16.29 -29.73
CA TYR A 352 8.03 15.99 -29.00
C TYR A 352 7.86 14.48 -28.87
N GLY A 353 7.25 14.06 -27.76
CA GLY A 353 6.82 12.69 -27.59
C GLY A 353 5.40 12.60 -27.07
N PHE A 354 4.61 11.76 -27.71
CA PHE A 354 3.24 11.45 -27.34
C PHE A 354 3.20 10.00 -26.86
N ASP A 355 2.62 9.75 -25.69
CA ASP A 355 2.37 8.38 -25.22
C ASP A 355 0.89 8.23 -24.85
N PHE A 356 0.35 7.10 -25.25
CA PHE A 356 -0.96 6.61 -24.84
C PHE A 356 -0.80 5.32 -24.06
N GLY A 357 -1.51 5.21 -22.94
CA GLY A 357 -1.57 4.00 -22.13
C GLY A 357 -3.01 3.62 -21.81
N TYR A 358 -3.28 2.32 -21.76
CA TYR A 358 -4.58 1.76 -21.44
C TYR A 358 -4.44 0.58 -20.48
N THR A 359 -5.23 0.60 -19.41
CA THR A 359 -5.34 -0.52 -18.46
C THR A 359 -6.68 -1.20 -18.68
N TYR A 360 -6.63 -2.46 -19.10
CA TYR A 360 -7.81 -3.30 -19.19
C TYR A 360 -8.12 -3.90 -17.81
N GLY A 361 -9.39 -4.04 -17.47
CA GLY A 361 -9.83 -4.68 -16.23
C GLY A 361 -11.24 -5.24 -16.38
N GLU A 362 -11.67 -6.04 -15.42
CA GLU A 362 -13.03 -6.57 -15.39
C GLU A 362 -14.06 -5.45 -15.11
N THR A 363 -15.30 -5.67 -15.55
CA THR A 363 -16.39 -4.68 -15.38
C THR A 363 -16.71 -4.53 -13.89
N GLY A 364 -16.71 -3.30 -13.38
CA GLY A 364 -17.00 -2.99 -11.98
C GLY A 364 -15.77 -2.61 -11.14
N HIS A 365 -14.55 -2.88 -11.60
CA HIS A 365 -13.34 -2.45 -10.90
C HIS A 365 -13.07 -0.95 -11.19
N PRO A 366 -12.86 -0.08 -10.18
CA PRO A 366 -12.74 1.37 -10.37
C PRO A 366 -11.64 1.83 -11.35
N LEU A 367 -10.50 1.12 -11.38
CA LEU A 367 -9.37 1.41 -12.29
C LEU A 367 -9.56 0.88 -13.73
N THR A 368 -10.63 0.15 -14.01
CA THR A 368 -10.89 -0.43 -15.33
C THR A 368 -11.12 0.66 -16.37
N ASN A 369 -10.61 0.45 -17.58
CA ASN A 369 -10.75 1.36 -18.73
C ASN A 369 -10.10 2.74 -18.53
N THR A 370 -9.11 2.84 -17.64
CA THR A 370 -8.34 4.07 -17.47
C THR A 370 -7.44 4.32 -18.67
N MET A 371 -7.63 5.47 -19.32
CA MET A 371 -6.79 5.95 -20.42
C MET A 371 -5.83 7.03 -19.91
N ARG A 372 -4.56 6.91 -20.29
CA ARG A 372 -3.51 7.86 -19.91
C ARG A 372 -2.92 8.49 -21.16
N PHE A 373 -2.86 9.82 -21.17
CA PHE A 373 -2.26 10.57 -22.27
C PHE A 373 -1.13 11.43 -21.72
N SER A 374 0.04 11.34 -22.35
CA SER A 374 1.18 12.18 -21.96
C SER A 374 1.86 12.83 -23.17
N LEU A 375 2.37 14.03 -22.90
CA LEU A 375 3.20 14.83 -23.79
C LEU A 375 4.55 15.10 -23.10
N ASN A 376 5.63 14.77 -23.78
CA ASN A 376 6.98 15.16 -23.41
C ASN A 376 7.60 16.07 -24.48
N MET A 377 8.51 16.93 -24.04
CA MET A 377 9.24 17.88 -24.88
C MET A 377 10.71 17.85 -24.48
N GLU A 378 11.58 17.73 -25.46
CA GLU A 378 13.03 17.81 -25.32
C GLU A 378 13.52 19.20 -25.73
N PHE A 379 14.45 19.78 -24.96
CA PHE A 379 14.96 21.15 -25.16
C PHE A 379 16.43 21.28 -24.78
#